data_AF-A0A800JZJ0-F1
#
_entry.id   AF-A0A800JZJ0-F1
#
_cell.length_a   1.000
_cell.length_b   1.000
_cell.length_c   1.000
_cell.angle_alpha   90.00
_cell.angle_beta   90.00
_cell.angle_gamma   90.00
#
_symmetry.space_group_name_H-M   'P 1'
#
loop_
_entity.id
_entity.type
_entity.pdbx_description
1 polymer ?
#
loop_
_entity_poly.entity_id
_entity_poly.type
_entity_poly.pdbx_seq_one_letter_code
_entity_poly.pdbx_strand_id
1 'polypeptide(L)'
;RRMPGGGTFNRLERFTEGSYGQAFKEDCRRYYGSFVGFSGRGEMIPNEDCYCEIDPATVDQWGIPVLRFHWKWSDHELNQARHMEHTFAEIIESMGGRVLSTIHDDGADAIAPPGEIIHEVGGVCMGDDSSRSVLNSFCQSWEVDNLFVTDGGAFLSNADKNPTLSIMAVAWRATDYLVDELQRGSIG
;
A
#
# COMPACT_ATOMS: atom_id res chain seq x y z
N ARG A 1 -7.97 8.86 32.63
CA ARG A 1 -8.04 7.41 32.32
C ARG A 1 -9.35 7.17 31.59
N ARG A 2 -9.34 6.89 30.27
CA ARG A 2 -10.55 6.69 29.47
C ARG A 2 -11.04 5.25 29.64
N MET A 3 -12.36 5.03 29.55
CA MET A 3 -12.91 3.67 29.54
C MET A 3 -12.45 2.91 28.28
N PRO A 4 -12.20 1.59 28.36
CA PRO A 4 -11.99 0.73 27.20
C PRO A 4 -13.10 0.90 26.15
N GLY A 5 -12.71 0.99 24.87
CA GLY A 5 -13.65 0.94 23.74
C GLY A 5 -13.97 -0.50 23.31
N GLY A 6 -14.90 -0.65 22.36
CA GLY A 6 -15.14 -1.93 21.71
C GLY A 6 -13.85 -2.48 21.08
N GLY A 7 -13.60 -3.79 21.24
CA GLY A 7 -12.41 -4.46 20.71
C GLY A 7 -11.12 -4.27 21.52
N THR A 8 -11.15 -3.52 22.63
CA THR A 8 -9.96 -3.30 23.49
C THR A 8 -9.25 -4.59 23.92
N PHE A 9 -10.02 -5.65 24.14
CA PHE A 9 -9.50 -6.95 24.58
C PHE A 9 -9.51 -8.00 23.46
N ASN A 10 -9.60 -7.59 22.19
CA ASN A 10 -9.48 -8.51 21.07
C ASN A 10 -8.11 -9.19 21.10
N ARG A 11 -8.07 -10.49 20.77
CA ARG A 11 -6.87 -11.33 20.75
C ARG A 11 -6.32 -11.66 22.14
N LEU A 12 -6.95 -11.20 23.23
CA LEU A 12 -6.54 -11.55 24.59
C LEU A 12 -6.65 -13.06 24.82
N GLU A 13 -7.61 -13.72 24.18
CA GLU A 13 -7.81 -15.17 24.20
C GLU A 13 -6.57 -15.96 23.76
N ARG A 14 -5.70 -15.38 22.93
CA ARG A 14 -4.43 -16.00 22.52
C ARG A 14 -3.42 -16.14 23.67
N PHE A 15 -3.62 -15.40 24.75
CA PHE A 15 -2.73 -15.37 25.92
C PHE A 15 -3.35 -15.98 27.17
N THR A 16 -4.68 -16.13 27.18
CA THR A 16 -5.43 -16.56 28.37
C THR A 16 -6.16 -17.88 28.18
N GLU A 17 -5.97 -18.53 27.02
CA GLU A 17 -6.61 -19.80 26.67
C GLU A 17 -8.14 -19.75 26.78
N GLY A 18 -8.73 -18.58 26.54
CA GLY A 18 -10.19 -18.37 26.60
C GLY A 18 -10.76 -18.19 28.01
N SER A 19 -10.06 -17.45 28.89
CA SER A 19 -10.55 -17.12 30.23
C SER A 19 -11.94 -16.44 30.22
N TYR A 20 -12.76 -16.72 31.24
CA TYR A 20 -14.11 -16.17 31.39
C TYR A 20 -14.38 -15.66 32.81
N GLY A 21 -15.50 -14.93 32.99
CA GLY A 21 -15.97 -14.50 34.31
C GLY A 21 -14.99 -13.59 35.05
N GLN A 22 -14.62 -13.97 36.28
CA GLN A 22 -13.68 -13.20 37.10
C GLN A 22 -12.25 -13.24 36.55
N ALA A 23 -11.77 -14.42 36.13
CA ALA A 23 -10.42 -14.59 35.58
C ALA A 23 -10.21 -13.69 34.36
N PHE A 24 -11.19 -13.65 33.44
CA PHE A 24 -11.15 -12.72 32.31
C PHE A 24 -10.99 -11.26 32.72
N LYS A 25 -11.71 -10.81 33.77
CA LYS A 25 -11.59 -9.44 34.26
C LYS A 25 -10.21 -9.15 34.86
N GLU A 26 -9.56 -10.15 35.46
CA GLU A 26 -8.21 -10.03 36.00
C GLU A 26 -7.18 -9.99 34.87
N ASP A 27 -7.29 -10.87 33.87
CA ASP A 27 -6.44 -10.86 32.68
C ASP A 27 -6.57 -9.55 31.90
N CYS A 28 -7.80 -9.06 31.70
CA CYS A 28 -8.05 -7.76 31.10
C CYS A 28 -7.28 -6.66 31.83
N ARG A 29 -7.30 -6.64 33.16
CA ARG A 29 -6.58 -5.63 33.94
C ARG A 29 -5.06 -5.79 33.84
N ARG A 30 -4.57 -7.02 33.78
CA ARG A 30 -3.15 -7.34 33.71
C ARG A 30 -2.54 -6.90 32.38
N TYR A 31 -3.22 -7.19 31.27
CA TYR A 31 -2.68 -6.96 29.92
C TYR A 31 -3.15 -5.66 29.26
N TYR A 32 -4.08 -4.92 29.88
CA TYR A 32 -4.54 -3.66 29.32
C TYR A 32 -3.39 -2.66 29.15
N GLY A 33 -3.12 -2.28 27.90
CA GLY A 33 -2.08 -1.33 27.54
C GLY A 33 -0.66 -1.92 27.44
N SER A 34 -0.51 -3.25 27.49
CA SER A 34 0.81 -3.91 27.39
C SER A 34 1.17 -4.40 25.99
N PHE A 35 0.35 -4.13 24.98
CA PHE A 35 0.58 -4.57 23.60
C PHE A 35 0.93 -3.39 22.69
N VAL A 36 1.91 -3.60 21.83
CA VAL A 36 2.30 -2.70 20.73
C VAL A 36 2.29 -3.52 19.44
N GLY A 37 1.81 -2.92 18.36
CA GLY A 37 1.84 -3.51 17.03
C GLY A 37 2.63 -2.63 16.08
N PHE A 38 3.37 -3.25 15.17
CA PHE A 38 4.06 -2.60 14.07
C PHE A 38 3.46 -3.06 12.75
N SER A 39 3.56 -2.21 11.74
CA SER A 39 3.20 -2.56 10.36
C SER A 39 4.24 -1.94 9.44
N GLY A 40 4.98 -2.80 8.76
CA GLY A 40 5.98 -2.40 7.78
C GLY A 40 5.32 -1.97 6.48
N ARG A 41 5.81 -0.87 5.92
CA ARG A 41 5.48 -0.42 4.57
C ARG A 41 6.79 -0.18 3.85
N GLY A 42 6.82 -0.64 2.62
CA GLY A 42 8.01 -0.75 1.83
C GLY A 42 7.84 -0.11 0.47
N GLU A 43 8.94 0.41 -0.08
CA GLU A 43 8.99 0.75 -1.50
C GLU A 43 9.29 -0.52 -2.30
N MET A 44 8.55 -0.69 -3.38
CA MET A 44 8.92 -1.61 -4.44
C MET A 44 9.58 -0.85 -5.57
N ILE A 45 10.73 -1.33 -6.03
CA ILE A 45 11.43 -0.72 -7.15
C ILE A 45 10.71 -1.09 -8.45
N PRO A 46 10.29 -0.09 -9.27
CA PRO A 46 9.67 -0.35 -10.57
C PRO A 46 10.58 -1.22 -11.45
N ASN A 47 9.99 -2.23 -12.09
CA ASN A 47 10.72 -3.19 -12.92
C ASN A 47 9.85 -3.74 -14.05
N GLU A 48 10.48 -4.30 -15.08
CA GLU A 48 9.80 -4.81 -16.28
C GLU A 48 9.06 -6.13 -16.07
N ASP A 49 9.36 -6.87 -14.99
CA ASP A 49 8.66 -8.11 -14.64
C ASP A 49 7.25 -7.84 -14.06
N CYS A 50 6.93 -6.57 -13.75
CA CYS A 50 5.70 -6.17 -13.08
C CYS A 50 4.85 -5.25 -13.97
N TYR A 51 3.79 -5.79 -14.55
CA TYR A 51 2.85 -5.05 -15.39
C TYR A 51 1.47 -5.71 -15.38
N CYS A 52 0.46 -5.00 -15.88
CA CYS A 52 -0.86 -5.56 -16.12
C CYS A 52 -1.28 -5.37 -17.58
N GLU A 53 -2.05 -6.32 -18.08
CA GLU A 53 -2.65 -6.28 -19.41
C GLU A 53 -4.15 -6.61 -19.31
N ILE A 54 -4.91 -6.30 -20.35
CA ILE A 54 -6.29 -6.77 -20.45
C ILE A 54 -6.29 -8.26 -20.76
N ASP A 55 -7.05 -9.06 -20.01
CA ASP A 55 -7.24 -10.47 -20.30
C ASP A 55 -8.16 -10.65 -21.52
N PRO A 56 -7.68 -11.19 -22.66
CA PRO A 56 -8.49 -11.37 -23.87
C PRO A 56 -9.61 -12.41 -23.73
N ALA A 57 -9.59 -13.26 -22.71
CA ALA A 57 -10.50 -14.39 -22.56
C ALA A 57 -11.50 -14.21 -21.40
N THR A 58 -11.27 -13.23 -20.53
CA THR A 58 -11.98 -13.12 -19.25
C THR A 58 -12.62 -11.74 -19.11
N VAL A 59 -13.90 -11.74 -18.75
CA VAL A 59 -14.65 -10.54 -18.38
C VAL A 59 -15.18 -10.69 -16.96
N ASP A 60 -15.41 -9.58 -16.29
CA ASP A 60 -16.08 -9.56 -15.00
C ASP A 60 -17.60 -9.83 -15.14
N GLN A 61 -18.31 -9.78 -14.01
CA GLN A 61 -19.76 -10.00 -13.97
C GLN A 61 -20.58 -8.99 -14.79
N TRP A 62 -19.98 -7.87 -15.21
CA TRP A 62 -20.59 -6.81 -16.00
C TRP A 62 -20.17 -6.83 -17.47
N GLY A 63 -19.38 -7.82 -17.89
CA GLY A 63 -18.87 -7.93 -19.25
C GLY A 63 -17.68 -7.02 -19.54
N ILE A 64 -17.04 -6.45 -18.52
CA ILE A 64 -15.84 -5.61 -18.67
C ILE A 64 -14.61 -6.52 -18.67
N PRO A 65 -13.70 -6.43 -19.66
CA PRO A 65 -12.45 -7.18 -19.65
C PRO A 65 -11.65 -6.95 -18.37
N VAL A 66 -11.20 -8.03 -17.72
CA VAL A 66 -10.44 -7.94 -16.46
C VAL A 66 -8.96 -7.69 -16.73
N LEU A 67 -8.25 -7.18 -15.72
CA LEU A 67 -6.80 -7.14 -15.74
C LEU A 67 -6.20 -8.51 -15.44
N ARG A 68 -5.18 -8.89 -16.21
CA ARG A 68 -4.25 -9.95 -15.89
C ARG A 68 -2.95 -9.33 -15.41
N PHE A 69 -2.55 -9.67 -14.19
CA PHE A 69 -1.33 -9.16 -13.57
C PHE A 69 -0.17 -10.11 -13.78
N HIS A 70 0.96 -9.55 -14.19
CA HIS A 70 2.28 -10.18 -14.21
C HIS A 70 3.08 -9.53 -13.08
N TRP A 71 3.59 -10.34 -12.16
CA TRP A 71 4.21 -9.81 -10.94
C TRP A 71 5.31 -10.70 -10.42
N LYS A 72 6.36 -10.08 -9.87
CA LYS A 72 7.47 -10.77 -9.24
C LYS A 72 8.17 -9.87 -8.22
N TRP A 73 8.38 -10.38 -7.02
CA TRP A 73 9.23 -9.72 -6.04
C TRP A 73 10.70 -9.76 -6.49
N SER A 74 11.40 -8.65 -6.31
CA SER A 74 12.86 -8.61 -6.43
C SER A 74 13.51 -8.85 -5.06
N ASP A 75 14.82 -9.08 -5.07
CA ASP A 75 15.60 -9.18 -3.84
C ASP A 75 15.49 -7.91 -2.97
N HIS A 76 15.17 -6.74 -3.56
CA HIS A 76 15.01 -5.51 -2.79
C HIS A 76 13.84 -5.62 -1.81
N GLU A 77 12.65 -5.99 -2.30
CA GLU A 77 11.45 -6.08 -1.46
C GLU A 77 11.58 -7.21 -0.43
N LEU A 78 12.17 -8.35 -0.82
CA LEU A 78 12.39 -9.49 0.09
C LEU A 78 13.35 -9.12 1.22
N ASN A 79 14.49 -8.50 0.90
CA ASN A 79 15.44 -8.06 1.92
C ASN A 79 14.87 -6.96 2.82
N GLN A 80 14.06 -6.06 2.25
CA GLN A 80 13.41 -5.00 2.99
C GLN A 80 12.37 -5.56 3.97
N ALA A 81 11.55 -6.53 3.55
CA ALA A 81 10.58 -7.22 4.42
C ALA A 81 11.27 -7.95 5.58
N ARG A 82 12.30 -8.76 5.28
CA ARG A 82 13.14 -9.40 6.29
C ARG A 82 13.69 -8.38 7.27
N HIS A 83 14.35 -7.34 6.77
CA HIS A 83 14.95 -6.30 7.60
C HIS A 83 13.91 -5.60 8.50
N MET A 84 12.70 -5.32 8.01
CA MET A 84 11.63 -4.73 8.80
C MET A 84 11.23 -5.59 9.99
N GLU A 85 11.03 -6.91 9.80
CA GLU A 85 10.66 -7.80 10.91
C GLU A 85 11.74 -7.84 12.00
N HIS A 86 13.00 -8.01 11.61
CA HIS A 86 14.12 -8.00 12.56
C HIS A 86 14.25 -6.66 13.29
N THR A 87 14.10 -5.54 12.57
CA THR A 87 14.13 -4.20 13.19
C THR A 87 13.00 -4.03 14.21
N PHE A 88 11.79 -4.50 13.91
CA PHE A 88 10.67 -4.45 14.86
C PHE A 88 10.92 -5.31 16.10
N ALA A 89 11.50 -6.50 15.94
CA ALA A 89 11.89 -7.34 17.05
C ALA A 89 12.93 -6.63 17.95
N GLU A 90 13.98 -6.07 17.36
CA GLU A 90 15.02 -5.32 18.09
C GLU A 90 14.45 -4.13 18.87
N ILE A 91 13.51 -3.38 18.26
CA ILE A 91 12.82 -2.27 18.94
C ILE A 91 12.02 -2.79 20.14
N ILE A 92 11.25 -3.86 19.98
CA ILE A 92 10.45 -4.46 21.06
C ILE A 92 11.33 -4.92 22.21
N GLU A 93 12.40 -5.66 21.91
CA GLU A 93 13.33 -6.18 22.92
C GLU A 93 14.08 -5.06 23.64
N SER A 94 14.52 -4.03 22.91
CA SER A 94 15.19 -2.85 23.46
C SER A 94 14.30 -2.05 24.42
N MET A 95 12.99 -2.06 24.21
CA MET A 95 12.00 -1.47 25.12
C MET A 95 11.69 -2.37 26.34
N GLY A 96 12.32 -3.54 26.46
CA GLY A 96 12.03 -4.54 27.49
C GLY A 96 10.76 -5.36 27.23
N GLY A 97 10.25 -5.30 26.00
CA GLY A 97 9.12 -6.09 25.54
C GLY A 97 9.51 -7.52 25.16
N ARG A 98 8.49 -8.33 24.87
CA ARG A 98 8.64 -9.68 24.31
C ARG A 98 8.01 -9.70 22.93
N VAL A 99 8.75 -10.19 21.94
CA VAL A 99 8.21 -10.41 20.59
C VAL A 99 7.21 -11.56 20.63
N LEU A 100 6.02 -11.34 20.06
CA LEU A 100 4.90 -12.29 20.07
C LEU A 100 4.60 -12.88 18.69
N SER A 101 5.18 -12.32 17.64
CA SER A 101 5.13 -12.82 16.27
C SER A 101 6.33 -13.71 15.97
N THR A 102 6.19 -14.55 14.94
CA THR A 102 7.34 -15.18 14.29
C THR A 102 8.16 -14.10 13.58
N ILE A 103 9.48 -14.24 13.61
CA ILE A 103 10.42 -13.45 12.80
C ILE A 103 11.01 -14.40 11.76
N HIS A 104 10.96 -14.00 10.51
CA HIS A 104 11.39 -14.82 9.38
C HIS A 104 12.76 -14.38 8.89
N ASP A 105 13.66 -15.36 8.71
CA ASP A 105 14.98 -15.13 8.13
C ASP A 105 14.95 -15.13 6.59
N ASP A 106 13.92 -15.70 5.97
CA ASP A 106 13.68 -15.62 4.53
C ASP A 106 12.68 -14.48 4.24
N GLY A 107 13.06 -13.57 3.34
CA GLY A 107 12.21 -12.47 2.93
C GLY A 107 10.93 -12.89 2.23
N ALA A 108 10.92 -14.07 1.58
CA ALA A 108 9.73 -14.62 0.93
C ALA A 108 8.65 -15.03 1.94
N ASP A 109 9.05 -15.43 3.15
CA ASP A 109 8.13 -15.75 4.24
C ASP A 109 7.73 -14.49 5.04
N ALA A 110 8.59 -13.46 5.05
CA ALA A 110 8.36 -12.19 5.74
C ALA A 110 7.42 -11.24 4.96
N ILE A 111 7.36 -11.35 3.63
CA ILE A 111 6.61 -10.43 2.78
C ILE A 111 5.16 -10.89 2.60
N ALA A 112 4.22 -9.95 2.64
CA ALA A 112 2.82 -10.23 2.34
C ALA A 112 2.61 -10.55 0.85
N PRO A 113 1.58 -11.33 0.50
CA PRO A 113 1.13 -11.50 -0.87
C PRO A 113 0.96 -10.17 -1.64
N PRO A 114 1.29 -10.15 -2.94
CA PRO A 114 1.11 -8.95 -3.76
C PRO A 114 -0.35 -8.51 -3.78
N GLY A 115 -0.57 -7.20 -3.79
CA GLY A 115 -1.90 -6.57 -3.78
C GLY A 115 -2.63 -6.55 -2.42
N GLU A 116 -2.12 -7.22 -1.39
CA GLU A 116 -2.77 -7.22 -0.06
C GLU A 116 -2.90 -5.81 0.53
N ILE A 117 -1.96 -4.92 0.19
CA ILE A 117 -1.94 -3.55 0.69
C ILE A 117 -2.78 -2.56 -0.13
N ILE A 118 -3.42 -2.97 -1.22
CA ILE A 118 -4.36 -2.13 -2.00
C ILE A 118 -3.80 -0.74 -2.38
N HIS A 119 -2.50 -0.67 -2.66
CA HIS A 119 -1.77 0.55 -3.03
C HIS A 119 -1.09 0.40 -4.40
N GLU A 120 -1.83 -0.12 -5.38
CA GLU A 120 -1.36 -0.28 -6.75
C GLU A 120 -1.18 1.10 -7.42
N VAL A 121 -0.03 1.32 -8.04
CA VAL A 121 0.35 2.57 -8.73
C VAL A 121 1.15 2.27 -9.99
N GLY A 122 1.33 3.25 -10.87
CA GLY A 122 2.23 3.14 -12.04
C GLY A 122 1.68 2.42 -13.27
N GLY A 123 0.37 2.21 -13.37
CA GLY A 123 -0.26 1.62 -14.55
C GLY A 123 -0.30 2.52 -15.80
N VAL A 124 -0.21 3.84 -15.62
CA VAL A 124 -0.25 4.85 -16.70
C VAL A 124 0.71 6.01 -16.37
N CYS A 125 1.98 5.66 -16.18
CA CYS A 125 3.00 6.57 -15.65
C CYS A 125 3.07 7.92 -16.39
N MET A 126 3.23 8.99 -15.61
CA MET A 126 3.61 10.31 -16.11
C MET A 126 5.11 10.38 -16.46
N GLY A 127 5.49 11.23 -17.39
CA GLY A 127 6.88 11.46 -17.75
C GLY A 127 7.11 12.76 -18.53
N ASP A 128 8.33 12.93 -19.00
CA ASP A 128 8.79 14.05 -19.84
C ASP A 128 8.99 13.66 -21.32
N ASP A 129 8.79 12.38 -21.66
CA ASP A 129 8.97 11.81 -22.99
C ASP A 129 7.79 10.91 -23.35
N SER A 130 7.10 11.24 -24.46
CA SER A 130 5.93 10.50 -24.96
C SER A 130 6.27 9.09 -25.45
N SER A 131 7.55 8.79 -25.73
CA SER A 131 8.00 7.44 -26.10
C SER A 131 8.19 6.51 -24.91
N ARG A 132 8.16 7.05 -23.67
CA ARG A 132 8.48 6.32 -22.43
C ARG A 132 7.42 6.49 -21.33
N SER A 133 6.35 7.24 -21.60
CA SER A 133 5.29 7.53 -20.64
C SER A 133 3.94 7.66 -21.33
N VAL A 134 2.86 7.40 -20.59
CA VAL A 134 1.49 7.49 -21.11
C VAL A 134 0.95 8.91 -20.96
N LEU A 135 1.38 9.58 -19.87
CA LEU A 135 0.95 10.93 -19.53
C LEU A 135 2.16 11.87 -19.48
N ASN A 136 1.95 13.15 -19.74
CA ASN A 136 2.94 14.18 -19.45
C ASN A 136 2.99 14.50 -17.94
N SER A 137 3.90 15.39 -17.54
CA SER A 137 4.07 15.80 -16.14
C SER A 137 2.83 16.42 -15.46
N PHE A 138 1.79 16.79 -16.22
CA PHE A 138 0.52 17.31 -15.73
C PHE A 138 -0.62 16.27 -15.76
N CYS A 139 -0.30 14.99 -15.90
CA CYS A 139 -1.26 13.89 -15.98
C CYS A 139 -2.17 13.94 -17.22
N GLN A 140 -1.81 14.73 -18.24
CA GLN A 140 -2.49 14.77 -19.53
C GLN A 140 -1.94 13.66 -20.44
N SER A 141 -2.80 12.99 -21.21
CA SER A 141 -2.36 12.04 -22.23
C SER A 141 -1.49 12.72 -23.30
N TRP A 142 -0.46 12.03 -23.78
CA TRP A 142 0.30 12.46 -24.95
C TRP A 142 -0.47 12.31 -26.28
N GLU A 143 -1.47 11.42 -26.31
CA GLU A 143 -2.19 11.06 -27.54
C GLU A 143 -3.56 11.74 -27.67
N VAL A 144 -4.15 12.18 -26.55
CA VAL A 144 -5.49 12.75 -26.49
C VAL A 144 -5.47 14.03 -25.65
N ASP A 145 -5.55 15.18 -26.30
CA ASP A 145 -5.36 16.49 -25.67
C ASP A 145 -6.33 16.76 -24.51
N ASN A 146 -7.56 16.25 -24.56
CA ASN A 146 -8.59 16.46 -23.54
C ASN A 146 -8.75 15.28 -22.55
N LEU A 147 -7.77 14.37 -22.50
CA LEU A 147 -7.77 13.22 -21.58
C LEU A 147 -6.74 13.40 -20.47
N PHE A 148 -7.19 13.29 -19.22
CA PHE A 148 -6.37 13.38 -18.01
C PHE A 148 -6.63 12.19 -17.09
N VAL A 149 -5.58 11.68 -16.42
CA VAL A 149 -5.68 10.60 -15.42
C VAL A 149 -5.02 11.02 -14.12
N THR A 150 -5.83 11.21 -13.08
CA THR A 150 -5.38 11.81 -11.80
C THR A 150 -5.53 10.86 -10.62
N ASP A 151 -5.04 9.64 -10.76
CA ASP A 151 -4.98 8.63 -9.69
C ASP A 151 -3.55 8.13 -9.46
N GLY A 152 -3.40 7.02 -8.72
CA GLY A 152 -2.09 6.41 -8.47
C GLY A 152 -1.42 5.84 -9.72
N GLY A 153 -2.15 5.60 -10.80
CA GLY A 153 -1.63 5.10 -12.06
C GLY A 153 -0.58 6.02 -12.68
N ALA A 154 -0.66 7.32 -12.42
CA ALA A 154 0.29 8.31 -12.94
C ALA A 154 1.67 8.26 -12.26
N PHE A 155 1.84 7.56 -11.13
CA PHE A 155 3.09 7.61 -10.36
C PHE A 155 4.19 6.75 -10.98
N LEU A 156 5.42 7.24 -10.93
CA LEU A 156 6.61 6.51 -11.40
C LEU A 156 7.13 5.48 -10.39
N SER A 157 6.88 5.70 -9.10
CA SER A 157 7.19 4.75 -8.03
C SER A 157 6.20 4.89 -6.87
N ASN A 158 6.17 3.89 -6.00
CA ASN A 158 5.43 3.95 -4.75
C ASN A 158 6.39 4.08 -3.57
N ALA A 159 6.29 5.18 -2.83
CA ALA A 159 7.06 5.32 -1.59
C ALA A 159 6.56 4.34 -0.51
N ASP A 160 7.25 4.31 0.63
CA ASP A 160 6.85 3.56 1.82
C ASP A 160 5.56 4.09 2.50
N LYS A 161 4.90 5.09 1.90
CA LYS A 161 3.72 5.79 2.45
C LYS A 161 2.47 5.55 1.61
N ASN A 162 1.31 5.65 2.26
CA ASN A 162 0.02 5.56 1.58
C ASN A 162 -0.11 6.66 0.50
N PRO A 163 -0.47 6.31 -0.75
CA PRO A 163 -0.37 7.23 -1.89
C PRO A 163 -1.48 8.29 -1.95
N THR A 164 -2.58 8.13 -1.22
CA THR A 164 -3.80 8.95 -1.38
C THR A 164 -3.57 10.45 -1.26
N LEU A 165 -2.75 10.91 -0.31
CA LEU A 165 -2.45 12.34 -0.17
C LEU A 165 -1.65 12.86 -1.37
N SER A 166 -0.69 12.08 -1.86
CA SER A 166 0.05 12.40 -3.09
C SER A 166 -0.87 12.42 -4.31
N ILE A 167 -1.84 11.51 -4.38
CA ILE A 167 -2.82 11.46 -5.48
C ILE A 167 -3.62 12.77 -5.49
N MET A 168 -4.12 13.22 -4.34
CA MET A 168 -4.85 14.48 -4.25
C MET A 168 -3.98 15.69 -4.64
N ALA A 169 -2.71 15.71 -4.24
CA ALA A 169 -1.79 16.80 -4.60
C ALA A 169 -1.52 16.84 -6.12
N VAL A 170 -1.31 15.68 -6.75
CA VAL A 170 -1.10 15.56 -8.20
C VAL A 170 -2.38 15.91 -8.97
N ALA A 171 -3.54 15.44 -8.50
CA ALA A 171 -4.83 15.76 -9.09
C ALA A 171 -5.13 17.27 -9.05
N TRP A 172 -4.80 17.95 -7.94
CA TRP A 172 -4.90 19.39 -7.86
C TRP A 172 -4.01 20.05 -8.92
N ARG A 173 -2.71 19.72 -8.97
CA ARG A 173 -1.77 20.29 -9.95
C ARG A 173 -2.25 20.08 -11.39
N ALA A 174 -2.74 18.89 -11.72
CA ALA A 174 -3.29 18.57 -13.04
C ALA A 174 -4.53 19.42 -13.36
N THR A 175 -5.39 19.65 -12.37
CA THR A 175 -6.60 20.47 -12.52
C THR A 175 -6.28 21.94 -12.76
N ASP A 176 -5.30 22.51 -12.03
CA ASP A 176 -4.86 23.89 -12.26
C ASP A 176 -4.35 24.07 -13.71
N TYR A 177 -3.54 23.12 -14.19
CA TYR A 177 -3.06 23.10 -15.57
C TYR A 177 -4.21 22.95 -16.59
N LEU A 178 -5.15 22.03 -16.35
CA LEU A 178 -6.33 21.85 -17.21
C LEU A 178 -7.15 23.14 -17.32
N VAL A 179 -7.38 23.85 -16.22
CA VAL A 179 -8.11 25.12 -16.22
C VAL A 179 -7.39 26.17 -17.06
N ASP A 180 -6.08 26.30 -16.90
CA ASP A 180 -5.27 27.24 -17.69
C ASP A 180 -5.34 26.93 -19.20
N GLU A 181 -5.21 25.66 -19.58
CA GLU A 181 -5.26 25.24 -20.98
C GLU A 181 -6.65 25.40 -21.60
N LEU A 182 -7.72 25.14 -20.84
CA LEU A 182 -9.09 25.43 -21.26
C LEU A 182 -9.32 26.93 -21.48
N GLN A 183 -8.79 27.79 -20.60
CA GLN A 183 -8.90 29.25 -20.76
C GLN A 183 -8.13 29.76 -21.99
N ARG A 184 -7.02 29.11 -22.34
CA ARG A 184 -6.23 29.40 -23.55
C ARG A 184 -6.88 28.87 -24.82
N GLY A 185 -7.83 27.94 -24.71
CA GLY A 185 -8.40 27.22 -25.85
C GLY A 185 -7.43 26.22 -26.47
N SER A 186 -6.41 25.78 -25.72
CA SER A 186 -5.42 24.79 -26.18
C SER A 186 -5.97 23.36 -26.19
N ILE A 187 -7.03 23.11 -25.42
CA ILE A 187 -7.66 21.80 -25.25
C ILE A 187 -9.15 21.94 -25.57
N GLY A 188 -9.67 21.10 -26.46
CA GLY A 188 -11.07 21.08 -26.91
C GLY A 188 -11.51 19.68 -27.34
#